data_AF-A0A9E2B4M4-F1
#
_entry.id   AF-A0A9E2B4M4-F1
#
_cell.length_a   1.000
_cell.length_b   1.000
_cell.length_c   1.000
_cell.angle_alpha   90.00
_cell.angle_beta   90.00
_cell.angle_gamma   90.00
#
_symmetry.space_group_name_H-M   'P 1'
#
loop_
_entity.id
_entity.type
_entity.pdbx_description
1 polymer ?
#
loop_
_entity_poly.entity_id
_entity_poly.type
_entity_poly.pdbx_seq_one_letter_code
_entity_poly.pdbx_strand_id
1 'polypeptide(L)'
;MKMLATGLLLFMAVVFVLAHIYMHHWPMLSYVRAFAEASMVGALADWFAVTALFKHPLGVPIPHTAIIPRQKDRLGDSLASFVRQNFLTPAALEPRLERTDFARSISQWLSVPQNA
;
A
#
# COMPACT_ATOMS: atom_id res chain seq x y z
N MET A 1 -14.32 -7.22 -3.41
CA MET A 1 -13.28 -7.41 -2.36
C MET A 1 -13.66 -6.77 -1.02
N LYS A 2 -13.88 -5.45 -0.93
CA LYS A 2 -14.21 -4.79 0.35
C LYS A 2 -15.42 -5.40 1.07
N MET A 3 -16.49 -5.71 0.33
CA MET A 3 -17.69 -6.37 0.87
C MET A 3 -17.43 -7.76 1.45
N LEU A 4 -16.50 -8.53 0.86
CA LEU A 4 -16.15 -9.86 1.37
C LEU A 4 -15.38 -9.74 2.70
N ALA A 5 -14.43 -8.81 2.79
CA ALA A 5 -13.68 -8.57 4.02
C ALA A 5 -14.59 -8.11 5.16
N THR A 6 -15.46 -7.13 4.91
CA THR A 6 -16.44 -6.67 5.91
C THR A 6 -17.46 -7.74 6.24
N GLY A 7 -17.92 -8.52 5.26
CA GLY A 7 -18.84 -9.63 5.46
C GLY A 7 -18.24 -10.74 6.33
N LEU A 8 -16.97 -11.09 6.11
CA LEU A 8 -16.26 -12.09 6.91
C LEU A 8 -16.04 -11.62 8.35
N LEU A 9 -15.69 -10.34 8.56
CA LEU A 9 -15.58 -9.75 9.89
C LEU A 9 -16.92 -9.81 10.64
N LEU A 10 -18.02 -9.44 9.96
CA LEU A 10 -19.35 -9.44 10.53
C LEU A 10 -19.82 -10.88 10.84
N PHE A 11 -19.50 -11.82 9.96
CA PHE A 11 -19.72 -13.25 10.21
C PHE A 11 -18.96 -13.74 11.44
N MET A 12 -17.67 -13.42 11.59
CA MET A 12 -16.90 -13.76 12.79
C MET A 12 -17.46 -13.11 14.06
N ALA A 13 -17.97 -11.87 13.98
CA ALA A 13 -18.64 -11.23 15.09
C ALA A 13 -19.93 -11.96 15.51
N VAL A 14 -20.74 -12.41 14.55
CA VAL A 14 -21.93 -13.23 14.84
C VAL A 14 -21.53 -14.55 15.49
N VAL A 15 -20.52 -15.25 14.96
CA VAL A 15 -19.99 -16.49 15.54
C VAL A 15 -19.51 -16.26 16.97
N PHE A 16 -18.79 -15.16 17.24
CA PHE A 16 -18.33 -14.80 18.57
C PHE A 16 -19.50 -14.59 19.54
N VAL A 17 -20.52 -13.81 19.16
CA VAL A 17 -21.70 -13.54 20.00
C VAL A 17 -22.47 -14.82 20.31
N LEU A 18 -22.72 -15.66 19.29
CA LEU A 18 -23.40 -16.94 19.47
C LEU A 18 -22.59 -17.88 20.38
N ALA A 19 -21.28 -18.01 20.14
CA ALA A 19 -20.41 -18.82 20.99
C ALA A 19 -20.37 -18.31 22.43
N HIS A 20 -20.40 -16.98 22.64
CA HIS A 20 -20.41 -16.39 23.97
C HIS A 20 -21.70 -16.68 24.75
N ILE A 21 -22.87 -16.56 24.11
CA ILE A 21 -24.17 -16.80 24.74
C ILE A 21 -24.37 -18.29 25.08
N TYR A 22 -24.02 -19.18 24.15
CA TYR A 22 -24.23 -20.62 24.30
C TYR A 22 -23.13 -21.34 25.11
N MET A 23 -22.05 -20.65 25.47
CA MET A 23 -20.93 -21.21 26.25
C MET A 23 -21.39 -21.81 27.59
N HIS A 24 -22.46 -21.29 28.20
CA HIS A 24 -22.98 -21.81 29.46
C HIS A 24 -23.50 -23.24 29.35
N HIS A 25 -24.02 -23.63 28.18
CA HIS A 25 -24.53 -24.97 27.96
C HIS A 25 -23.42 -25.90 27.49
N TRP A 26 -22.54 -25.43 26.59
CA TRP A 26 -21.56 -26.27 25.89
C TRP A 26 -20.14 -25.70 26.08
N PRO A 27 -19.37 -26.17 27.08
CA PRO A 27 -18.05 -25.61 27.43
C PRO A 27 -17.03 -25.63 26.28
N MET A 28 -17.19 -26.54 25.32
CA MET A 28 -16.34 -26.65 24.12
C MET A 28 -16.41 -25.41 23.21
N LEU A 29 -17.49 -24.61 23.30
CA LEU A 29 -17.64 -23.35 22.55
C LEU A 29 -16.63 -22.28 22.97
N SER A 30 -15.94 -22.46 24.10
CA SER A 30 -14.84 -21.58 24.53
C SER A 30 -13.72 -21.48 23.49
N TYR A 31 -13.38 -22.59 22.82
CA TYR A 31 -12.38 -22.59 21.75
C TYR A 31 -12.85 -21.81 20.51
N VAL A 32 -14.12 -21.97 20.14
CA VAL A 32 -14.73 -21.26 19.00
C VAL A 32 -14.80 -19.76 19.30
N ARG A 33 -15.17 -19.38 20.53
CA ARG A 33 -15.15 -17.99 20.98
C ARG A 33 -13.75 -17.41 20.89
N ALA A 34 -12.74 -18.08 21.44
CA ALA A 34 -11.35 -17.60 21.42
C ALA A 34 -10.83 -17.43 19.99
N PHE A 35 -11.16 -18.37 19.09
CA PHE A 35 -10.81 -18.28 17.68
C PHE A 35 -11.50 -17.11 16.96
N ALA A 36 -12.80 -16.91 17.20
CA ALA A 36 -13.55 -15.80 16.63
C ALA A 36 -13.05 -14.45 17.16
N GLU A 37 -12.72 -14.37 18.45
CA GLU A 37 -12.11 -13.20 19.09
C GLU A 37 -10.76 -12.85 18.45
N ALA A 38 -9.87 -13.83 18.34
CA ALA A 38 -8.57 -13.65 17.70
C ALA A 38 -8.70 -13.23 16.22
N SER A 39 -9.67 -13.80 15.50
CA SER A 39 -9.93 -13.48 14.09
C SER A 39 -10.43 -12.04 13.90
N MET A 40 -11.33 -11.56 14.78
CA MET A 40 -11.79 -10.16 14.75
C MET A 40 -10.67 -9.18 15.06
N VAL A 41 -9.88 -9.45 16.10
CA VAL A 41 -8.74 -8.60 16.47
C VAL A 41 -7.69 -8.57 15.36
N GLY A 42 -7.40 -9.72 14.75
CA GLY A 42 -6.47 -9.82 13.63
C GLY A 42 -6.91 -8.99 12.42
N ALA A 43 -8.19 -9.06 12.05
CA ALA A 43 -8.75 -8.26 10.96
C ALA A 43 -8.70 -6.74 11.24
N LEU A 44 -8.95 -6.33 12.50
CA LEU A 44 -8.82 -4.93 12.90
C LEU A 44 -7.36 -4.46 12.90
N ALA A 45 -6.42 -5.32 13.31
CA ALA A 45 -4.99 -5.01 13.32
C ALA A 45 -4.44 -4.84 11.90
N ASP A 46 -4.84 -5.69 10.95
CA ASP A 46 -4.46 -5.56 9.54
C ASP A 46 -4.96 -4.24 8.94
N TRP A 47 -6.24 -3.90 9.17
CA TRP A 47 -6.78 -2.62 8.77
C TRP A 47 -5.99 -1.43 9.35
N PHE A 48 -5.66 -1.50 10.64
CA PHE A 48 -4.87 -0.48 11.31
C PHE A 48 -3.46 -0.37 10.70
N ALA A 49 -2.78 -1.49 10.44
CA ALA A 49 -1.42 -1.51 9.90
C ALA A 49 -1.35 -0.85 8.51
N VAL A 50 -2.24 -1.24 7.60
CA VAL A 50 -2.30 -0.63 6.25
C VAL A 50 -2.64 0.85 6.36
N THR A 51 -3.60 1.22 7.21
CA THR A 51 -3.97 2.62 7.39
C THR A 51 -2.81 3.43 7.97
N ALA A 52 -2.13 2.93 8.99
CA ALA A 52 -0.98 3.56 9.64
C ALA A 52 0.24 3.69 8.71
N LEU A 53 0.36 2.84 7.69
CA LEU A 53 1.42 2.98 6.70
C LEU A 53 1.22 4.24 5.84
N PHE A 54 -0.02 4.53 5.43
CA PHE A 54 -0.33 5.58 4.46
C PHE A 54 -0.93 6.85 5.07
N LYS A 55 -1.63 6.75 6.20
CA LYS A 55 -2.47 7.81 6.80
C LYS A 55 -2.50 7.69 8.33
N HIS A 56 -3.19 8.64 8.96
CA HIS A 56 -3.53 8.59 10.36
C HIS A 56 -4.83 7.78 10.57
N PRO A 57 -4.81 6.68 11.34
CA PRO A 57 -6.02 5.90 11.63
C PRO A 57 -7.04 6.78 12.34
N LEU A 58 -8.31 6.71 11.92
CA LEU A 58 -9.42 7.54 12.44
C LEU A 58 -9.21 9.06 12.32
N GLY A 59 -8.21 9.53 11.56
CA GLY A 59 -7.88 10.96 11.45
C GLY A 59 -7.15 11.55 12.65
N VAL A 60 -6.79 10.74 13.64
CA VAL A 60 -6.08 11.18 14.84
C VAL A 60 -4.57 11.10 14.60
N PRO A 61 -3.78 12.18 14.85
CA PRO A 61 -2.34 12.20 14.60
C PRO A 61 -1.57 11.41 15.66
N ILE A 62 -1.71 10.08 15.63
CA ILE A 62 -1.02 9.18 16.55
C ILE A 62 0.49 9.19 16.21
N PRO A 63 1.39 9.25 17.22
CA PRO A 63 2.82 9.05 17.03
C PRO A 63 3.11 7.77 16.21
N HIS A 64 4.17 7.77 15.41
CA HIS A 64 4.59 6.59 14.61
C HIS A 64 3.59 6.04 13.56
N THR A 65 2.50 6.76 13.23
CA THR A 65 1.62 6.45 12.08
C THR A 65 1.91 7.38 10.88
N ALA A 66 1.27 7.14 9.74
CA ALA A 66 1.59 7.75 8.44
C ALA A 66 3.08 7.60 8.06
N ILE A 67 3.59 6.36 8.14
CA ILE A 67 5.03 6.05 7.97
C ILE A 67 5.55 6.46 6.59
N ILE A 68 4.83 6.13 5.51
CA ILE A 68 5.27 6.44 4.14
C ILE A 68 5.29 7.96 3.90
N PRO A 69 4.24 8.74 4.18
CA PRO A 69 4.29 10.20 4.05
C PRO A 69 5.44 10.84 4.81
N ARG A 70 5.78 10.34 6.00
CA ARG A 70 6.87 10.86 6.84
C ARG A 70 8.26 10.58 6.27
N GLN A 71 8.45 9.49 5.53
CA GLN A 71 9.74 9.12 4.92
C GLN A 71 9.74 9.24 3.39
N LYS A 72 8.80 10.00 2.82
CA LYS A 72 8.60 10.10 1.36
C LYS A 72 9.87 10.51 0.62
N ASP A 73 10.66 11.43 1.18
CA ASP A 73 11.85 11.97 0.51
C ASP A 73 12.94 10.90 0.43
N ARG A 74 13.22 10.23 1.56
CA ARG A 74 14.16 9.10 1.62
C ARG A 74 13.75 7.94 0.72
N LEU A 75 12.47 7.61 0.68
CA LEU A 75 11.93 6.58 -0.21
C LEU A 75 12.06 7.00 -1.68
N GLY A 76 11.80 8.26 -2.00
CA GLY A 76 11.97 8.85 -3.32
C GLY A 76 13.41 8.75 -3.82
N ASP A 77 14.38 9.13 -3.00
CA ASP A 77 15.80 9.03 -3.33
C ASP A 77 16.23 7.58 -3.61
N SER A 78 15.76 6.65 -2.77
CA SER A 78 16.05 5.23 -2.94
C SER A 78 15.45 4.68 -4.24
N LEU A 79 14.21 5.06 -4.56
CA LEU A 79 13.53 4.65 -5.78
C LEU A 79 14.19 5.25 -7.02
N ALA A 80 14.59 6.52 -6.97
CA ALA A 80 15.32 7.20 -8.04
C ALA A 80 16.67 6.52 -8.31
N SER A 81 17.39 6.13 -7.25
CA SER A 81 18.63 5.36 -7.38
C SER A 81 18.38 4.00 -8.02
N PHE A 82 17.33 3.29 -7.62
CA PHE A 82 16.97 1.99 -8.18
C PHE A 82 16.65 2.06 -9.67
N VAL A 83 15.84 3.04 -10.08
CA VAL A 83 15.49 3.25 -11.51
C VAL A 83 16.75 3.57 -12.32
N ARG A 84 17.65 4.41 -11.76
CA ARG A 84 18.91 4.76 -12.40
C ARG A 84 19.79 3.53 -12.66
N GLN A 85 19.92 2.67 -11.66
CA GLN A 85 20.82 1.52 -11.73
C GLN A 85 20.27 0.38 -12.61
N ASN A 86 18.95 0.19 -12.64
CA ASN A 86 18.35 -0.98 -13.31
C ASN A 86 17.79 -0.65 -14.70
N PHE A 87 17.29 0.57 -14.92
CA PHE A 87 16.59 0.94 -16.16
C PHE A 87 17.31 2.00 -16.99
N LEU A 88 18.17 2.83 -16.37
CA LEU A 88 19.01 3.81 -17.07
C LEU A 88 20.43 3.29 -17.28
N THR A 89 20.56 2.04 -17.69
CA THR A 89 21.87 1.46 -18.03
C THR A 89 22.27 1.86 -19.45
N PRO A 90 23.57 2.04 -19.74
CA PRO A 90 24.05 2.36 -21.09
C PRO A 90 23.52 1.38 -22.14
N ALA A 91 23.53 0.09 -21.85
CA ALA A 91 23.01 -0.96 -22.72
C ALA A 91 21.49 -0.84 -23.01
N ALA A 92 20.71 -0.28 -22.09
CA ALA A 92 19.28 -0.03 -22.30
C ALA A 92 19.00 1.30 -23.05
N LEU A 93 19.93 2.26 -22.98
CA LEU A 93 19.81 3.59 -23.59
C LEU A 93 20.39 3.68 -25.00
N GLU A 94 21.52 3.03 -25.27
CA GLU A 94 22.21 3.04 -26.57
C GLU A 94 21.27 2.79 -27.76
N PRO A 95 20.50 1.68 -27.80
CA PRO A 95 19.60 1.41 -28.94
C PRO A 95 18.41 2.39 -29.06
N ARG A 96 18.08 3.14 -28.00
CA ARG A 96 17.06 4.21 -28.05
C ARG A 96 17.64 5.54 -28.53
N LEU A 97 18.87 5.85 -28.11
CA LEU A 97 19.58 7.06 -28.51
C LEU A 97 19.95 7.01 -30.00
N GLU A 98 20.40 5.87 -30.52
CA GLU A 98 20.74 5.71 -31.94
C GLU A 98 19.53 5.89 -32.88
N ARG A 99 18.31 5.59 -32.40
CA ARG A 99 17.08 5.76 -33.18
C ARG A 99 16.54 7.18 -33.17
N THR A 100 17.09 8.06 -32.34
CA THR A 100 16.59 9.43 -32.15
C THR A 100 17.58 10.42 -32.78
N ASP A 101 17.18 11.07 -33.88
CA ASP A 101 17.98 12.11 -34.53
C ASP A 101 17.86 13.44 -33.76
N PHE A 102 18.66 13.58 -32.69
CA PHE A 102 18.67 14.78 -31.84
C PHE A 102 19.06 16.04 -32.60
N ALA A 103 19.95 15.93 -33.60
CA ALA A 103 20.38 17.06 -34.41
C ALA A 103 19.22 17.65 -35.21
N ARG A 104 18.36 16.78 -35.79
CA ARG A 104 17.14 17.21 -36.47
C ARG A 104 16.13 17.84 -35.53
N SER A 105 15.89 17.25 -34.35
CA SER A 105 14.95 17.82 -33.36
C SER A 105 15.40 19.21 -32.88
N ILE A 106 16.69 19.39 -32.58
CA ILE A 106 17.23 20.68 -32.15
C ILE A 106 17.20 21.70 -33.29
N SER A 107 17.54 21.28 -34.51
CA SER A 107 17.45 22.12 -35.71
C SER A 107 16.03 22.61 -35.95
N GLN A 108 15.03 21.73 -35.88
CA GLN A 108 13.62 22.10 -36.02
C GLN A 108 13.14 23.05 -34.91
N TRP A 109 13.61 22.86 -33.68
CA TRP A 109 13.26 23.75 -32.57
C TRP A 109 13.85 25.16 -32.74
N LEU A 110 15.12 25.26 -33.16
CA LEU A 110 15.79 26.53 -33.48
C LEU A 110 15.24 27.20 -34.75
N SER A 111 14.64 26.43 -35.65
CA SER A 111 14.00 26.96 -36.86
C SER A 111 12.72 27.73 -36.56
N VAL A 112 12.17 27.63 -35.34
CA VAL A 112 11.01 28.42 -34.89
C VAL A 112 11.50 29.81 -34.48
N PRO A 113 11.08 30.90 -35.15
CA PRO A 113 11.63 32.25 -34.92
C PRO A 113 11.40 32.83 -33.52
N GLN A 114 10.51 32.20 -32.73
CA GLN A 114 10.21 32.61 -31.34
C GLN A 114 11.15 31.96 -30.31
N ASN A 115 11.92 30.95 -30.72
CA ASN A 115 12.81 30.17 -29.86
C ASN A 115 14.30 30.51 -30.04
N ALA A 116 14.63 31.35 -31.03
CA ALA A 116 15.99 31.77 -31.38
C ALA A 116 16.32 33.14 -30.77
#